data_AF-A0A7S3TYT7-F1
#
_entry.id   AF-A0A7S3TYT7-F1
#
_cell.length_a   1.000
_cell.length_b   1.000
_cell.length_c   1.000
_cell.angle_alpha   90.00
_cell.angle_beta   90.00
_cell.angle_gamma   90.00
#
_symmetry.space_group_name_H-M   'P 1'
#
loop_
_entity.id
_entity.type
_entity.pdbx_description
1 polymer ?
#
loop_
_entity_poly.entity_id
_entity_poly.type
_entity_poly.pdbx_seq_one_letter_code
_entity_poly.pdbx_strand_id
1 'polypeptide(L)'
;QVRVKRHRWHPKVLKSGDAMLMSVGWRRFQTVPTFSLEDRGEKRMRYLKYSLEHAHCTMTAYCPMLPPNTGVMAFRSWEKVGHFRVCGTGVVLESAPNFEIMKKLKLVGEPYKIFRNTAFIKSMFTSDLEVNKYKHTKIQTVSGIRGEIKKADGNRGNFRATFED
;
A
#
# COMPACT_ATOMS: atom_id res chain seq x y z
N GLN A 1 -15.48 2.85 4.38
CA GLN A 1 -14.22 2.65 5.11
C GLN A 1 -14.50 2.16 6.53
N VAL A 2 -13.78 1.14 6.99
CA VAL A 2 -14.02 0.42 8.25
C VAL A 2 -12.71 0.32 9.02
N ARG A 3 -12.70 0.58 10.33
CA ARG A 3 -11.57 0.27 11.19
C ARG A 3 -11.69 -1.17 11.65
N VAL A 4 -10.80 -2.04 11.22
CA VAL A 4 -10.86 -3.48 11.47
C VAL A 4 -9.62 -3.96 12.20
N LYS A 5 -9.78 -4.98 13.03
CA LYS A 5 -8.70 -5.72 13.67
C LYS A 5 -8.92 -7.20 13.43
N ARG A 6 -7.85 -7.93 13.13
CA ARG A 6 -7.90 -9.39 13.09
C ARG A 6 -8.33 -9.92 14.46
N HIS A 7 -9.22 -10.90 14.46
CA HIS A 7 -9.66 -11.50 15.71
C HIS A 7 -8.51 -12.26 16.38
N ARG A 8 -8.35 -12.09 17.70
CA ARG A 8 -7.22 -12.65 18.48
C ARG A 8 -7.03 -14.16 18.33
N TRP A 9 -8.14 -14.89 18.21
CA TRP A 9 -8.16 -16.35 18.11
C TRP A 9 -8.14 -16.88 16.67
N HIS A 10 -8.16 -16.01 15.66
CA HIS A 10 -8.10 -16.47 14.27
C HIS A 10 -6.64 -16.75 13.88
N PRO A 11 -6.28 -17.97 13.41
CA PRO A 11 -4.88 -18.35 13.28
C PRO A 11 -4.10 -17.62 12.18
N LYS A 12 -4.77 -17.09 11.14
CA LYS A 12 -4.11 -16.52 9.96
C LYS A 12 -4.31 -15.01 9.85
N VAL A 13 -3.35 -14.32 9.23
CA VAL A 13 -3.52 -12.92 8.84
C VAL A 13 -4.43 -12.80 7.61
N LEU A 14 -5.14 -11.68 7.51
CA LEU A 14 -6.04 -11.40 6.40
C LEU A 14 -5.25 -10.72 5.29
N LYS A 15 -5.49 -11.11 4.04
CA LYS A 15 -4.80 -10.56 2.88
C LYS A 15 -5.71 -9.59 2.13
N SER A 16 -5.15 -8.47 1.68
CA SER A 16 -5.87 -7.52 0.83
C SER A 16 -6.14 -8.15 -0.54
N GLY A 17 -7.36 -7.98 -1.04
CA GLY A 17 -7.77 -8.53 -2.34
C GLY A 17 -8.29 -9.97 -2.29
N ASP A 18 -8.22 -10.65 -1.15
CA ASP A 18 -8.86 -11.95 -0.97
C ASP A 18 -10.34 -11.72 -0.62
N ALA A 19 -11.24 -12.54 -1.16
CA ALA A 19 -12.66 -12.43 -0.86
C ALA A 19 -12.94 -12.72 0.63
N MET A 20 -13.75 -11.86 1.24
CA MET A 20 -14.20 -12.02 2.62
C MET A 20 -15.71 -11.89 2.71
N LEU A 21 -16.30 -12.67 3.61
CA LEU A 21 -17.70 -12.60 3.96
C LEU A 21 -17.87 -11.63 5.12
N MET A 22 -18.67 -10.60 4.92
CA MET A 22 -18.92 -9.58 5.92
C MET A 22 -20.36 -9.66 6.40
N SER A 23 -20.53 -9.55 7.72
CA SER A 23 -21.81 -9.36 8.38
C SER A 23 -21.84 -7.95 8.95
N VAL A 24 -22.71 -7.10 8.40
CA VAL A 24 -22.86 -5.72 8.83
C VAL A 24 -24.33 -5.34 8.89
N GLY A 25 -24.79 -4.94 10.08
CA GLY A 25 -26.23 -4.81 10.36
C GLY A 25 -26.97 -6.10 10.02
N TRP A 26 -28.04 -5.98 9.24
CA TRP A 26 -28.88 -7.11 8.80
C TRP A 26 -28.32 -7.88 7.60
N ARG A 27 -27.26 -7.38 6.95
CA ARG A 27 -26.79 -7.89 5.67
C ARG A 27 -25.55 -8.76 5.85
N ARG A 28 -25.57 -9.90 5.16
CA ARG A 28 -24.42 -10.80 4.98
C ARG A 28 -24.10 -10.83 3.50
N PHE A 29 -22.88 -10.49 3.14
CA PHE A 29 -22.46 -10.42 1.74
C PHE A 29 -20.97 -10.72 1.62
N GLN A 30 -20.56 -11.13 0.42
CA GLN A 30 -19.17 -11.32 0.06
C GLN A 30 -18.64 -10.04 -0.58
N THR A 31 -17.45 -9.61 -0.18
CA THR A 31 -16.77 -8.46 -0.78
C THR A 31 -15.26 -8.69 -0.81
N VAL A 32 -14.55 -7.88 -1.57
CA VAL A 32 -13.09 -7.93 -1.69
C VAL A 32 -12.51 -6.69 -1.03
N PRO A 33 -12.08 -6.78 0.25
CA PRO A 33 -11.52 -5.65 0.98
C PRO A 33 -10.08 -5.33 0.54
N THR A 34 -9.75 -4.05 0.66
CA THR A 34 -8.38 -3.55 0.61
C THR A 34 -8.00 -2.99 1.99
N PHE A 35 -6.92 -3.50 2.58
CA PHE A 35 -6.38 -2.97 3.82
C PHE A 35 -5.42 -1.80 3.54
N SER A 36 -5.48 -0.80 4.41
CA SER A 36 -4.63 0.38 4.39
C SER A 36 -4.31 0.85 5.81
N LEU A 37 -3.26 1.67 5.93
CA LEU A 37 -2.87 2.33 7.15
C LEU A 37 -2.56 3.78 6.84
N GLU A 38 -3.02 4.69 7.70
CA GLU A 38 -2.63 6.09 7.63
C GLU A 38 -1.14 6.23 7.99
N ASP A 39 -0.35 6.85 7.12
CA ASP A 39 1.07 7.07 7.41
C ASP A 39 1.25 8.13 8.50
N ARG A 40 2.23 7.94 9.37
CA ARG A 40 2.48 8.86 10.50
C ARG A 40 3.22 10.09 9.99
N GLY A 41 2.51 11.04 9.40
CA GLY A 41 3.04 12.37 9.04
C GLY A 41 2.47 12.96 7.76
N GLU A 42 2.19 12.11 6.77
CA GLU A 42 1.45 12.48 5.57
C GLU A 42 0.10 11.77 5.69
N LYS A 43 -1.04 12.50 5.70
CA LYS A 43 -2.42 11.98 5.78
C LYS A 43 -2.82 11.13 4.56
N ARG A 44 -1.93 10.27 4.08
CA ARG A 44 -2.06 9.39 2.93
C ARG A 44 -2.40 8.00 3.44
N MET A 45 -3.43 7.41 2.85
CA MET A 45 -3.79 6.02 3.13
C MET A 45 -2.87 5.09 2.34
N ARG A 46 -1.90 4.49 3.02
CA ARG A 46 -0.96 3.57 2.41
C ARG A 46 -1.53 2.16 2.37
N TYR A 47 -1.55 1.55 1.19
CA TYR A 47 -1.94 0.16 0.97
C TYR A 47 -1.09 -0.81 1.81
N LEU A 48 -1.77 -1.77 2.44
CA LEU A 48 -1.15 -2.91 3.10
C LEU A 48 -1.46 -4.19 2.33
N LYS A 49 -0.47 -5.08 2.20
CA LYS A 49 -0.68 -6.42 1.64
C LYS A 49 -1.50 -7.32 2.57
N TYR A 50 -1.31 -7.15 3.88
CA TYR A 50 -1.94 -7.94 4.94
C TYR A 50 -2.47 -7.04 6.05
N SER A 51 -3.48 -7.51 6.78
CA SER A 51 -3.93 -6.92 8.04
C SER A 51 -2.82 -6.97 9.08
N LEU A 52 -2.78 -5.99 9.98
CA LEU A 52 -1.87 -6.03 11.14
C LEU A 52 -2.32 -7.11 12.14
N GLU A 53 -1.36 -7.78 12.79
CA GLU A 53 -1.66 -8.93 13.65
C GLU A 53 -2.40 -8.56 14.94
N HIS A 54 -1.97 -7.48 15.60
CA HIS A 54 -2.46 -7.08 16.92
C HIS A 54 -2.96 -5.62 16.96
N ALA A 55 -2.90 -4.91 15.84
CA ALA A 55 -3.30 -3.52 15.70
C ALA A 55 -4.52 -3.38 14.77
N HIS A 56 -5.18 -2.22 14.87
CA HIS A 56 -6.23 -1.87 13.93
C HIS A 56 -5.60 -1.39 12.62
N CYS A 57 -6.21 -1.81 11.51
CA CYS A 57 -5.96 -1.23 10.20
C CYS A 57 -7.27 -0.70 9.61
N THR A 58 -7.15 0.11 8.58
CA THR A 58 -8.29 0.60 7.83
C THR A 58 -8.59 -0.39 6.71
N MET A 59 -9.87 -0.67 6.50
CA MET A 59 -10.38 -1.57 5.49
C MET A 59 -11.37 -0.83 4.62
N THR A 60 -11.13 -0.83 3.32
CA THR A 60 -12.04 -0.27 2.33
C THR A 60 -12.60 -1.40 1.50
N ALA A 61 -13.92 -1.48 1.40
CA ALA A 61 -14.62 -2.47 0.62
C ALA A 61 -15.85 -1.83 -0.01
N TYR A 62 -16.29 -2.37 -1.14
CA TYR A 62 -17.57 -2.00 -1.73
C TYR A 62 -18.69 -2.74 -1.00
N CYS A 63 -19.63 -1.98 -0.43
CA CYS A 63 -20.75 -2.49 0.33
C CYS A 63 -21.90 -1.46 0.35
N PRO A 64 -23.11 -1.86 0.78
CA PRO A 64 -24.20 -0.92 1.02
C PRO A 64 -23.77 0.20 1.97
N MET A 65 -24.35 1.40 1.81
CA MET A 65 -24.08 2.50 2.74
C MET A 65 -24.58 2.15 4.14
N LEU A 66 -23.73 2.41 5.12
CA LEU A 66 -23.96 2.08 6.52
C LEU A 66 -23.64 3.31 7.37
N PRO A 67 -24.37 3.54 8.46
CA PRO A 67 -24.08 4.64 9.35
C PRO A 67 -22.71 4.42 10.04
N PRO A 68 -21.98 5.51 10.35
CA PRO A 68 -20.73 5.42 11.09
C PRO A 68 -20.95 4.78 12.46
N ASN A 69 -19.91 4.19 13.03
CA ASN A 69 -19.93 3.42 14.28
C ASN A 69 -20.77 2.13 14.28
N THR A 70 -21.25 1.67 13.13
CA THR A 70 -21.87 0.34 13.00
C THR A 70 -20.83 -0.77 13.19
N GLY A 71 -21.15 -1.79 13.99
CA GLY A 71 -20.30 -2.97 14.19
C GLY A 71 -20.22 -3.86 12.95
N VAL A 72 -19.01 -4.39 12.69
CA VAL A 72 -18.70 -5.22 11.52
C VAL A 72 -18.03 -6.52 11.99
N MET A 73 -18.49 -7.65 11.46
CA MET A 73 -17.81 -8.94 11.60
C MET A 73 -17.39 -9.48 10.24
N ALA A 74 -16.19 -10.03 10.17
CA ALA A 74 -15.61 -10.62 8.97
C ALA A 74 -15.35 -12.11 9.15
N PHE A 75 -15.59 -12.87 8.08
CA PHE A 75 -15.42 -14.32 7.96
C PHE A 75 -14.70 -14.63 6.65
N ARG A 76 -14.03 -15.79 6.59
CA ARG A 76 -13.40 -16.28 5.36
C ARG A 76 -14.31 -17.22 4.56
N SER A 77 -14.98 -18.13 5.26
CA SER A 77 -15.93 -19.11 4.70
C SER A 77 -17.06 -19.35 5.70
N TRP A 78 -18.23 -19.74 5.20
CA TRP A 78 -19.36 -20.18 6.04
C TRP A 78 -19.22 -21.63 6.51
N GLU A 79 -18.31 -22.39 5.89
CA GLU A 79 -18.10 -23.81 6.19
C GLU A 79 -17.68 -24.04 7.65
N LYS A 80 -17.99 -25.25 8.14
CA LYS A 80 -17.57 -25.70 9.46
C LYS A 80 -16.07 -26.01 9.41
N VAL A 81 -15.30 -25.32 10.24
CA VAL A 81 -13.86 -25.55 10.42
C VAL A 81 -13.57 -25.81 11.90
N GLY A 82 -12.50 -26.57 12.18
CA GLY A 82 -12.09 -26.92 13.55
C GLY A 82 -11.43 -25.80 14.34
N HIS A 83 -11.24 -24.61 13.76
CA HIS A 83 -10.65 -23.44 14.40
C HIS A 83 -11.62 -22.26 14.45
N PHE A 84 -11.23 -21.18 15.15
CA PHE A 84 -12.08 -20.01 15.31
C PHE A 84 -12.36 -19.30 13.96
N ARG A 85 -13.65 -19.23 13.61
CA ARG A 85 -14.13 -18.80 12.28
C ARG A 85 -14.14 -17.30 12.03
N VAL A 86 -14.42 -16.50 13.07
CA VAL A 86 -14.48 -15.05 12.92
C VAL A 86 -13.06 -14.55 12.68
N CYS A 87 -12.84 -13.98 11.51
CA CYS A 87 -11.54 -13.54 11.01
C CYS A 87 -11.14 -12.17 11.57
N GLY A 88 -12.12 -11.27 11.64
CA GLY A 88 -11.89 -9.89 12.04
C GLY A 88 -13.15 -9.23 12.58
N THR A 89 -12.93 -8.24 13.42
CA THR A 89 -13.98 -7.42 14.03
C THR A 89 -13.63 -5.96 13.81
N GLY A 90 -14.62 -5.12 13.56
CA GLY A 90 -14.39 -3.72 13.28
C GLY A 90 -15.61 -2.85 13.47
N VAL A 91 -15.44 -1.58 13.16
CA VAL A 91 -16.47 -0.56 13.18
C VAL A 91 -16.38 0.29 11.91
N VAL A 92 -17.53 0.63 11.34
CA VAL A 92 -17.60 1.54 10.19
C VAL A 92 -17.12 2.93 10.63
N LEU A 93 -16.20 3.52 9.88
CA LEU A 93 -15.73 4.88 10.11
C LEU A 93 -16.56 5.87 9.28
N GLU A 94 -16.59 5.64 7.97
CA GLU A 94 -17.19 6.56 7.00
C GLU A 94 -17.67 5.78 5.78
N SER A 95 -18.73 6.27 5.14
CA SER A 95 -19.23 5.80 3.85
C SER A 95 -19.07 6.91 2.82
N ALA A 96 -18.21 6.70 1.81
CA ALA A 96 -17.98 7.64 0.72
C ALA A 96 -17.93 6.85 -0.61
N PRO A 97 -18.26 7.48 -1.75
CA PRO A 97 -18.23 6.81 -3.05
C PRO A 97 -16.81 6.39 -3.45
N ASN A 98 -15.82 7.22 -3.14
CA ASN A 98 -14.42 7.03 -3.50
C ASN A 98 -13.52 7.17 -2.28
N PHE A 99 -12.47 6.35 -2.22
CA PHE A 99 -11.40 6.45 -1.23
C PHE A 99 -10.05 6.38 -1.94
N GLU A 100 -9.17 7.34 -1.66
CA GLU A 100 -7.81 7.34 -2.21
C GLU A 100 -6.91 6.42 -1.40
N ILE A 101 -6.42 5.33 -2.01
CA ILE A 101 -5.49 4.39 -1.40
C ILE A 101 -4.26 4.28 -2.29
N MET A 102 -3.09 4.60 -1.73
CA MET A 102 -1.83 4.68 -2.46
C MET A 102 -0.94 3.48 -2.14
N LYS A 103 -0.34 2.88 -3.17
CA LYS A 103 0.66 1.82 -3.02
C LYS A 103 2.04 2.35 -3.39
N LYS A 104 3.01 2.15 -2.50
CA LYS A 104 4.39 2.57 -2.75
C LYS A 104 5.00 1.71 -3.86
N LEU A 105 5.46 2.36 -4.93
CA LEU A 105 6.29 1.78 -5.97
C LEU A 105 7.70 2.37 -5.83
N LYS A 106 8.73 1.52 -5.86
CA LYS A 106 10.12 1.94 -5.91
C LYS A 106 10.67 1.60 -7.29
N LEU A 107 11.18 2.60 -7.99
CA LEU A 107 11.98 2.39 -9.19
C LEU A 107 13.43 2.16 -8.74
N VAL A 108 14.05 1.11 -9.25
CA VAL A 108 15.40 0.69 -8.86
C VAL A 108 16.28 0.78 -10.09
N GLY A 109 17.46 1.33 -9.94
CA GLY A 109 18.48 1.38 -10.97
C GLY A 109 19.85 1.06 -10.38
N GLU A 110 20.82 0.86 -11.27
CA GLU A 110 22.18 0.48 -10.91
C GLU A 110 23.17 1.55 -11.37
N PRO A 111 24.12 1.99 -10.53
CA PRO A 111 25.20 2.85 -10.98
C PRO A 111 26.16 2.06 -11.89
N TYR A 112 26.63 2.68 -12.98
CA TYR A 112 27.65 2.06 -13.85
C TYR A 112 28.91 2.90 -14.02
N LYS A 113 28.83 4.22 -13.82
CA LYS A 113 29.99 5.12 -13.74
C LYS A 113 29.81 6.04 -12.55
N ILE A 114 30.78 6.03 -11.64
CA ILE A 114 30.75 6.80 -10.40
C ILE A 114 31.95 7.75 -10.41
N PHE A 115 31.67 9.02 -10.18
CA PHE A 115 32.64 10.06 -9.89
C PHE A 115 32.43 10.49 -8.43
N ARG A 116 33.09 11.57 -7.97
CA ARG A 116 33.00 12.05 -6.59
C ARG A 116 31.55 12.22 -6.10
N ASN A 117 30.84 13.24 -6.58
CA ASN A 117 29.45 13.52 -6.19
C ASN A 117 28.45 13.26 -7.33
N THR A 118 28.87 12.61 -8.41
CA THR A 118 28.00 12.34 -9.56
C THR A 118 28.10 10.89 -9.99
N ALA A 119 26.97 10.30 -10.34
CA ALA A 119 26.92 8.94 -10.84
C ALA A 119 25.96 8.86 -12.03
N PHE A 120 26.29 7.96 -12.95
CA PHE A 120 25.42 7.58 -14.05
C PHE A 120 24.71 6.28 -13.70
N ILE A 121 23.40 6.29 -13.82
CA ILE A 121 22.51 5.20 -13.42
C ILE A 121 21.87 4.61 -14.67
N LYS A 122 21.87 3.26 -14.74
CA LYS A 122 21.23 2.46 -15.79
C LYS A 122 20.06 1.66 -15.23
N SER A 123 19.20 1.19 -16.12
CA SER A 123 18.11 0.23 -15.83
C SER A 123 17.03 0.71 -14.84
N MET A 124 16.97 2.00 -14.51
CA MET A 124 15.85 2.56 -13.72
C MET A 124 14.66 2.95 -14.62
N PHE A 125 14.96 3.43 -15.82
CA PHE A 125 14.02 3.88 -16.84
C PHE A 125 14.33 3.18 -18.15
N THR A 126 13.35 3.19 -19.05
CA THR A 126 13.47 2.56 -20.39
C THR A 126 13.76 3.59 -21.48
N SER A 127 13.32 4.84 -21.29
CA SER A 127 13.46 5.91 -22.28
C SER A 127 13.90 7.23 -21.66
N ASP A 128 14.52 8.09 -22.47
CA ASP A 128 14.96 9.41 -22.02
C ASP A 128 13.77 10.35 -21.73
N LEU A 129 12.60 10.08 -22.33
CA LEU A 129 11.36 10.77 -22.02
C LEU A 129 10.92 10.54 -20.58
N GLU A 130 11.05 9.30 -20.08
CA GLU A 130 10.78 8.98 -18.68
C GLU A 130 11.76 9.72 -17.76
N VAL A 131 13.05 9.70 -18.08
CA VAL A 131 14.06 10.44 -17.32
C VAL A 131 13.72 11.93 -17.25
N ASN A 132 13.34 12.53 -18.37
CA ASN A 132 12.99 13.94 -18.44
C ASN A 132 11.71 14.26 -17.64
N LYS A 133 10.75 13.33 -17.58
CA LYS A 133 9.57 13.44 -16.72
C LYS A 133 9.92 13.43 -15.23
N TYR A 134 10.96 12.69 -14.85
CA TYR A 134 11.46 12.60 -13.47
C TYR A 134 12.70 13.48 -13.20
N LYS A 135 12.97 14.48 -14.05
CA LYS A 135 14.08 15.41 -13.85
C LYS A 135 13.90 16.21 -12.55
N HIS A 136 14.98 16.47 -11.83
CA HIS A 136 14.99 17.16 -10.53
C HIS A 136 14.26 16.44 -9.39
N THR A 137 13.91 15.16 -9.58
CA THR A 137 13.32 14.36 -8.49
C THR A 137 14.39 13.85 -7.53
N LYS A 138 14.01 13.79 -6.25
CA LYS A 138 14.87 13.29 -5.17
C LYS A 138 14.98 11.77 -5.27
N ILE A 139 16.20 11.27 -5.27
CA ILE A 139 16.53 9.85 -5.22
C ILE A 139 17.33 9.56 -3.96
N GLN A 140 17.35 8.30 -3.54
CA GLN A 140 18.09 7.86 -2.37
C GLN A 140 18.69 6.48 -2.62
N THR A 141 19.96 6.30 -2.27
CA THR A 141 20.62 4.99 -2.33
C THR A 141 20.19 4.11 -1.15
N VAL A 142 20.49 2.81 -1.22
CA VAL A 142 20.23 1.88 -0.11
C VAL A 142 21.02 2.28 1.15
N SER A 143 22.19 2.88 0.98
CA SER A 143 23.03 3.42 2.06
C SER A 143 22.51 4.72 2.67
N GLY A 144 21.41 5.27 2.14
CA GLY A 144 20.77 6.47 2.67
C GLY A 144 21.26 7.79 2.06
N ILE A 145 22.26 7.77 1.18
CA ILE A 145 22.79 8.96 0.49
C ILE A 145 21.70 9.53 -0.42
N ARG A 146 21.39 10.81 -0.25
CA ARG A 146 20.37 11.49 -1.04
C ARG A 146 21.00 12.06 -2.30
N GLY A 147 20.19 12.17 -3.34
CA GLY A 147 20.61 12.73 -4.60
C GLY A 147 19.44 13.24 -5.43
N GLU A 148 19.77 13.69 -6.64
CA GLU A 148 18.84 14.31 -7.56
C GLU A 148 19.15 13.89 -9.00
N ILE A 149 18.09 13.59 -9.78
CA ILE A 149 18.20 13.32 -11.22
C ILE A 149 18.49 14.64 -11.96
N LYS A 150 19.61 14.73 -12.68
CA LYS A 150 20.00 15.95 -13.39
C LYS A 150 19.66 15.93 -14.88
N LYS A 151 20.12 14.94 -15.64
CA LYS A 151 19.97 14.92 -17.10
C LYS A 151 20.00 13.48 -17.64
N ALA A 152 19.23 13.21 -18.68
CA ALA A 152 19.37 12.00 -19.49
C ALA A 152 20.72 11.96 -20.23
N ASP A 153 21.29 10.76 -20.35
CA ASP A 153 22.56 10.49 -21.04
C ASP A 153 22.38 10.24 -22.54
N GLY A 154 21.14 10.17 -23.04
CA GLY A 154 20.86 9.89 -24.46
C GLY A 154 20.84 8.39 -24.82
N ASN A 155 21.08 7.52 -23.83
CA ASN A 155 21.23 6.08 -24.01
C ASN A 155 20.15 5.32 -23.26
N ARG A 156 19.04 4.98 -23.95
CA ARG A 156 18.01 4.04 -23.49
C ARG A 156 17.56 4.25 -22.02
N GLY A 157 17.33 5.50 -21.59
CA GLY A 157 16.86 5.80 -20.22
C GLY A 157 17.94 5.91 -19.16
N ASN A 158 19.22 5.88 -19.54
CA ASN A 158 20.33 6.19 -18.63
C ASN A 158 20.32 7.68 -18.28
N PHE A 159 20.74 7.99 -17.06
CA PHE A 159 20.77 9.37 -16.60
C PHE A 159 21.92 9.65 -15.63
N ARG A 160 22.32 10.91 -15.60
CA ARG A 160 23.25 11.48 -14.62
C ARG A 160 22.47 11.96 -13.40
N ALA A 161 22.90 11.50 -12.24
CA ALA A 161 22.46 12.00 -10.94
C ALA A 161 23.62 12.62 -10.16
N THR A 162 23.30 13.56 -9.29
CA THR A 162 24.20 14.12 -8.29
C THR A 162 23.81 13.62 -6.91
N PHE A 163 24.78 13.25 -6.09
CA PHE A 163 24.58 12.77 -4.72
C PHE A 163 25.29 13.70 -3.72
N GLU A 164 24.85 13.67 -2.46
CA GLU A 164 25.38 14.53 -1.39
C GLU A 164 26.84 14.22 -1.02
N ASP A 165 27.25 12.95 -1.13
CA ASP A 165 28.60 12.44 -0.82
C ASP A 165 29.25 11.89 -2.09
#